data_AF-A0A818NYW2-F1
#
_entry.id   AF-A0A818NYW2-F1
#
_cell.length_a   1.000
_cell.length_b   1.000
_cell.length_c   1.000
_cell.angle_alpha   90.00
_cell.angle_beta   90.00
_cell.angle_gamma   90.00
#
_symmetry.space_group_name_H-M   'P 1'
#
loop_
_entity.id
_entity.type
_entity.pdbx_description
1 polymer ?
#
loop_
_entity_poly.entity_id
_entity_poly.type
_entity_poly.pdbx_seq_one_letter_code
_entity_poly.pdbx_strand_id
1 'polypeptide(L)'
;MSQIQQIQSENGKLMIAHEGYIYTVEKTTTLKTFFLCKSRDCKACCHTNLSIDTFLSDPTSRCHAPNPDLIASIQLKNNIKVRAATMEEPSSSILHSALRNYPILAASALPKTETLMVTIRRQRINDKIDTDGRLPDHLRKTDRGEHFILLEDEELIIFASKTNLSLLEENKHWFTDGIFKEPAERNIYSITNYGTSMIAFAGIPRSNNSVE
;
A
#
# COMPACT_ATOMS: atom_id res chain seq x y z
N MET A 1 13.27 -8.71 32.66
CA MET A 1 13.34 -9.79 31.64
C MET A 1 13.19 -9.11 30.29
N SER A 2 14.20 -9.22 29.41
CA SER A 2 14.14 -8.64 28.07
C SER A 2 13.08 -9.40 27.24
N GLN A 3 12.12 -8.67 26.68
CA GLN A 3 10.96 -9.24 25.99
C GLN A 3 11.33 -9.69 24.56
N ILE A 4 10.75 -10.80 24.09
CA ILE A 4 10.84 -11.23 22.69
C ILE A 4 9.91 -10.35 21.86
N GLN A 5 10.44 -9.72 20.82
CA GLN A 5 9.64 -8.93 19.89
C GLN A 5 9.47 -9.69 18.57
N GLN A 6 8.23 -9.99 18.19
CA GLN A 6 7.95 -10.61 16.89
C GLN A 6 7.96 -9.54 15.79
N ILE A 7 8.67 -9.82 14.70
CA ILE A 7 8.74 -8.97 13.50
C ILE A 7 8.59 -9.84 12.25
N GLN A 8 8.43 -9.22 11.08
CA GLN A 8 8.32 -9.94 9.81
C GLN A 8 9.42 -9.51 8.84
N SER A 9 9.87 -10.44 8.01
CA SER A 9 10.77 -10.18 6.90
C SER A 9 10.07 -9.40 5.78
N GLU A 10 10.85 -8.94 4.80
CA GLU A 10 10.28 -8.26 3.62
C GLU A 10 9.28 -9.13 2.84
N ASN A 11 9.39 -10.46 2.95
CA ASN A 11 8.52 -11.43 2.29
C ASN A 11 7.44 -11.99 3.24
N GLY A 12 7.18 -11.35 4.39
CA GLY A 12 6.16 -11.77 5.34
C GLY A 12 6.54 -12.96 6.23
N LYS A 13 7.72 -13.56 6.04
CA LYS A 13 8.21 -14.64 6.93
C LYS A 13 8.42 -14.13 8.36
N LEU A 14 8.05 -14.94 9.33
CA LEU A 14 8.21 -14.65 10.76
C LEU A 14 9.68 -14.55 11.16
N MET A 15 9.96 -13.59 12.04
CA MET A 15 11.26 -13.29 12.60
C MET A 15 11.07 -12.84 14.05
N ILE A 16 12.14 -12.93 14.85
CA ILE A 16 12.14 -12.37 16.21
C ILE A 16 13.31 -11.40 16.39
N ALA A 17 13.09 -10.40 17.22
CA ALA A 17 14.06 -9.43 17.68
C ALA A 17 14.24 -9.58 19.19
N HIS A 18 15.49 -9.63 19.63
CA HIS A 18 15.83 -9.71 21.04
C HIS A 18 17.20 -9.08 21.28
N GLU A 19 17.27 -8.14 22.23
CA GLU A 19 18.51 -7.44 22.63
C GLU A 19 19.27 -6.80 21.44
N GLY A 20 18.53 -6.27 20.47
CA GLY A 20 19.11 -5.65 19.27
C GLY A 20 19.60 -6.66 18.22
N TYR A 21 19.43 -7.96 18.43
CA TYR A 21 19.68 -9.01 17.46
C TYR A 21 18.41 -9.44 16.76
N ILE A 22 18.55 -9.89 15.52
CA ILE A 22 17.44 -10.37 14.69
C ILE A 22 17.68 -11.84 14.34
N TYR A 23 16.63 -12.64 14.49
CA TYR A 23 16.64 -14.05 14.18
C TYR A 23 15.52 -14.43 13.21
N THR A 24 15.83 -15.38 12.32
CA THR A 24 14.91 -15.97 11.34
C THR A 24 14.55 -17.38 11.77
N VAL A 25 13.31 -17.79 11.47
CA VAL A 25 12.87 -19.18 11.68
C VAL A 25 13.72 -20.11 10.82
N GLU A 26 14.33 -21.11 11.45
CA GLU A 26 15.02 -22.21 10.77
C GLU A 26 14.10 -23.41 10.60
N LYS A 27 13.46 -23.83 11.70
CA LYS A 27 12.53 -24.96 11.73
C LYS A 27 11.53 -24.83 12.87
N THR A 28 10.35 -25.37 12.66
CA THR A 28 9.31 -25.47 13.70
C THR A 28 9.01 -26.95 13.92
N THR A 29 9.02 -27.37 15.18
CA THR A 29 8.58 -28.71 15.59
C THR A 29 7.23 -28.63 16.28
N THR A 30 6.69 -29.76 16.71
CA THR A 30 5.43 -29.83 17.48
C THR A 30 5.50 -29.19 18.86
N LEU A 31 6.69 -28.85 19.36
CA LEU A 31 6.90 -28.35 20.73
C LEU A 31 7.58 -26.98 20.76
N LYS A 32 8.38 -26.64 19.74
CA LYS A 32 9.23 -25.45 19.77
C LYS A 32 9.59 -24.94 18.39
N THR A 33 9.97 -23.67 18.35
CA THR A 33 10.46 -23.01 17.14
C THR A 33 11.93 -22.68 17.30
N PHE A 34 12.72 -23.06 16.30
CA PHE A 34 14.15 -22.83 16.25
C PHE A 34 14.44 -21.59 15.41
N PHE A 35 15.32 -20.75 15.94
CA PHE A 35 15.72 -19.50 15.32
C PHE A 35 17.23 -19.42 15.16
N LEU A 36 17.66 -18.93 14.00
CA LEU A 36 19.06 -18.62 13.70
C LEU A 36 19.21 -17.12 13.49
N CYS A 37 20.37 -16.59 13.86
CA CYS A 37 20.67 -15.18 13.62
C CYS A 37 20.63 -14.90 12.12
N LYS A 38 20.08 -13.73 11.77
CA LYS A 38 19.97 -13.28 10.38
C LYS A 38 21.35 -13.02 9.75
N SER A 39 22.37 -12.70 10.55
CA SER A 39 23.72 -12.42 10.04
C SER A 39 24.35 -13.69 9.50
N ARG A 40 24.84 -13.66 8.25
CA ARG A 40 25.35 -14.84 7.53
C ARG A 40 26.54 -15.51 8.23
N ASP A 41 27.39 -14.70 8.84
CA ASP A 41 28.62 -15.17 9.50
C ASP A 41 28.38 -15.56 10.96
N CYS A 42 27.12 -15.48 11.44
CA CYS A 42 26.75 -15.74 12.81
C CYS A 42 25.94 -17.05 12.93
N LYS A 43 26.52 -18.06 13.58
CA LYS A 43 25.88 -19.38 13.84
C LYS A 43 25.00 -19.38 15.09
N ALA A 44 24.54 -18.20 15.40
CA ALA A 44 23.87 -17.88 16.63
C ALA A 44 22.45 -18.44 16.65
N CYS A 45 22.09 -19.26 17.63
CA CYS A 45 20.74 -19.84 17.72
C CYS A 45 20.04 -19.54 19.05
N CYS A 46 18.72 -19.71 19.04
CA CYS A 46 17.85 -19.72 20.22
C CYS A 46 16.55 -20.47 19.87
N HIS A 47 15.84 -20.98 20.89
CA HIS A 47 14.56 -21.67 20.68
C HIS A 47 13.49 -21.09 21.60
N THR A 48 12.29 -20.94 21.07
CA THR A 48 11.12 -20.51 21.84
C THR A 48 10.09 -21.62 21.89
N ASN A 49 9.09 -21.47 22.76
CA ASN A 49 7.86 -22.24 22.64
C ASN A 49 7.08 -21.85 21.37
N LEU A 50 5.97 -22.55 21.11
CA LEU A 50 5.16 -22.32 19.90
C LEU A 50 4.46 -20.97 19.86
N SER A 51 4.12 -20.37 21.00
CA SER A 51 3.54 -19.02 21.08
C SER A 51 4.59 -17.92 20.94
N ILE A 52 5.89 -18.25 20.98
CA ILE A 52 7.00 -17.31 20.78
C ILE A 52 6.92 -16.16 21.79
N ASP A 53 6.62 -16.52 23.04
CA ASP A 53 6.56 -15.59 24.18
C ASP A 53 7.73 -15.81 25.15
N THR A 54 8.30 -17.01 25.15
CA THR A 54 9.31 -17.45 26.12
C THR A 54 10.44 -18.20 25.42
N PHE A 55 11.68 -17.91 25.83
CA PHE A 55 12.83 -18.72 25.43
C PHE A 55 12.82 -20.03 26.21
N LEU A 56 12.89 -21.13 25.47
CA LEU A 56 13.17 -22.46 26.03
C LEU A 56 14.68 -22.70 26.15
N SER A 57 15.47 -21.94 25.38
CA SER A 57 16.92 -21.88 25.49
C SER A 57 17.39 -20.49 25.10
N ASP A 58 18.20 -19.88 25.96
CA ASP A 58 18.75 -18.55 25.73
C ASP A 58 19.60 -18.49 24.45
N PRO A 59 19.71 -17.30 23.86
CA PRO A 59 20.60 -17.08 22.72
C PRO A 59 22.05 -17.47 23.05
N THR A 60 22.67 -18.29 22.21
CA THR A 60 24.10 -18.65 22.30
C THR A 60 25.03 -17.41 22.17
N SER A 61 26.35 -17.60 22.15
CA SER A 61 27.29 -16.50 21.83
C SER A 61 27.06 -15.92 20.42
N ARG A 62 27.26 -14.60 20.26
CA ARG A 62 27.15 -13.85 18.99
C ARG A 62 28.55 -13.36 18.59
N CYS A 63 28.82 -13.26 17.29
CA CYS A 63 30.11 -12.78 16.76
C CYS A 63 30.04 -11.35 16.18
N HIS A 64 28.97 -10.62 16.45
CA HIS A 64 28.79 -9.25 15.99
C HIS A 64 28.00 -8.41 17.00
N ALA A 65 28.11 -7.09 16.84
CA ALA A 65 27.36 -6.13 17.65
C ALA A 65 25.85 -6.18 17.35
N PRO A 66 24.99 -5.81 18.32
CA PRO A 66 23.57 -5.63 18.08
C PRO A 66 23.30 -4.44 17.16
N ASN A 67 22.19 -4.48 16.42
CA ASN A 67 21.76 -3.40 15.54
C ASN A 67 20.25 -3.11 15.75
N PRO A 68 19.90 -2.32 16.79
CA PRO A 68 18.51 -1.96 17.06
C PRO A 68 17.90 -1.06 15.98
N ASP A 69 18.70 -0.24 15.30
CA ASP A 69 18.23 0.69 14.27
C ASP A 69 17.61 -0.07 13.08
N LEU A 70 18.22 -1.21 12.72
CA LEU A 70 17.70 -2.10 11.70
C LEU A 70 16.34 -2.70 12.09
N ILE A 71 16.11 -2.99 13.37
CA ILE A 71 14.82 -3.49 13.87
C ILE A 71 13.74 -2.44 13.63
N ALA A 72 14.02 -1.18 14.03
CA ALA A 72 13.10 -0.07 13.82
C ALA A 72 12.78 0.15 12.34
N SER A 73 13.79 0.05 11.46
CA SER A 73 13.62 0.17 10.00
C SER A 73 12.73 -0.92 9.40
N ILE A 74 12.89 -2.18 9.84
CA ILE A 74 12.03 -3.29 9.42
C ILE A 74 10.59 -3.08 9.90
N GLN A 75 10.40 -2.63 11.14
CA GLN A 75 9.08 -2.35 11.69
C GLN A 75 8.36 -1.23 10.95
N LEU A 76 9.08 -0.14 10.63
CA LEU A 76 8.56 0.95 9.83
C LEU A 76 8.05 0.43 8.46
N LYS A 77 8.87 -0.35 7.75
CA LYS A 77 8.50 -0.94 6.47
C LYS A 77 7.26 -1.84 6.60
N ASN A 78 7.20 -2.68 7.63
CA ASN A 78 6.07 -3.59 7.83
C ASN A 78 4.78 -2.82 8.16
N ASN A 79 4.85 -1.80 9.02
CA ASN A 79 3.71 -0.95 9.33
C ASN A 79 3.17 -0.27 8.06
N ILE A 80 4.06 0.31 7.25
CA ILE A 80 3.71 0.94 5.97
C ILE A 80 3.05 -0.08 5.04
N LYS A 81 3.61 -1.29 4.91
CA LYS A 81 3.04 -2.33 4.05
C LYS A 81 1.63 -2.73 4.48
N VAL A 82 1.44 -3.00 5.76
CA VAL A 82 0.13 -3.38 6.31
C VAL A 82 -0.88 -2.27 6.10
N ARG A 83 -0.57 -1.03 6.49
CA ARG A 83 -1.49 0.11 6.32
C ARG A 83 -1.82 0.37 4.85
N ALA A 84 -0.82 0.30 3.97
CA ALA A 84 -1.04 0.53 2.54
C ALA A 84 -1.91 -0.55 1.89
N ALA A 85 -1.93 -1.77 2.43
CA ALA A 85 -2.76 -2.86 1.94
C ALA A 85 -4.19 -2.84 2.51
N THR A 86 -4.41 -2.25 3.70
CA THR A 86 -5.69 -2.32 4.40
C THR A 86 -6.46 -1.01 4.48
N MET A 87 -5.80 0.14 4.30
CA MET A 87 -6.40 1.47 4.50
C MET A 87 -6.43 2.29 3.20
N GLU A 88 -7.51 3.05 3.01
CA GLU A 88 -7.72 3.92 1.84
C GLU A 88 -7.12 5.34 2.01
N GLU A 89 -6.41 5.60 3.11
CA GLU A 89 -5.81 6.91 3.38
C GLU A 89 -4.81 7.33 2.28
N PRO A 90 -4.54 8.63 2.04
CA PRO A 90 -3.59 9.06 1.04
C PRO A 90 -2.15 8.56 1.30
N SER A 91 -1.39 8.26 0.25
CA SER A 91 -0.01 7.74 0.39
C SER A 91 0.90 8.67 1.21
N SER A 92 0.74 9.98 1.06
CA SER A 92 1.46 10.99 1.85
C SER A 92 1.11 10.90 3.33
N SER A 93 -0.16 10.68 3.68
CA SER A 93 -0.63 10.51 5.06
C SER A 93 0.04 9.29 5.72
N ILE A 94 0.03 8.14 5.04
CA ILE A 94 0.70 6.92 5.53
C ILE A 94 2.16 7.22 5.85
N LEU A 95 2.87 7.79 4.89
CA LEU A 95 4.29 8.08 5.00
C LEU A 95 4.59 9.06 6.14
N HIS A 96 3.92 10.22 6.18
CA HIS A 96 4.18 11.23 7.21
C HIS A 96 3.84 10.72 8.61
N SER A 97 2.74 10.00 8.76
CA SER A 97 2.35 9.37 10.02
C SER A 97 3.41 8.36 10.49
N ALA A 98 3.89 7.51 9.56
CA ALA A 98 4.90 6.50 9.87
C ALA A 98 6.25 7.13 10.24
N LEU A 99 6.69 8.17 9.51
CA LEU A 99 7.93 8.89 9.79
C LEU A 99 7.88 9.67 11.11
N ARG A 100 6.73 10.25 11.47
CA ARG A 100 6.55 10.98 12.73
C ARG A 100 6.76 10.09 13.95
N ASN A 101 6.39 8.82 13.85
CA ASN A 101 6.53 7.85 14.94
C ASN A 101 7.87 7.10 14.90
N TYR A 102 8.74 7.40 13.94
CA TYR A 102 10.03 6.74 13.82
C TYR A 102 11.01 7.25 14.89
N PRO A 103 11.70 6.35 15.63
CA PRO A 103 12.58 6.77 16.71
C PRO A 103 13.80 7.52 16.18
N ILE A 104 14.07 8.69 16.78
CA ILE A 104 15.19 9.58 16.39
C ILE A 104 16.54 8.84 16.49
N LEU A 105 16.70 7.97 17.48
CA LEU A 105 17.93 7.20 17.68
C LEU A 105 18.24 6.24 16.52
N ALA A 106 17.21 5.80 15.78
CA ALA A 106 17.37 4.91 14.63
C ALA A 106 17.48 5.66 13.30
N ALA A 107 17.60 6.99 13.30
CA ALA A 107 17.61 7.81 12.08
C ALA A 107 18.66 7.35 11.04
N SER A 108 19.77 6.76 11.50
CA SER A 108 20.83 6.17 10.68
C SER A 108 20.34 5.07 9.72
N ALA A 109 19.31 4.32 10.12
CA ALA A 109 18.75 3.18 9.37
C ALA A 109 17.44 3.53 8.64
N LEU A 110 17.07 4.81 8.62
CA LEU A 110 15.85 5.26 7.97
C LEU A 110 15.95 5.05 6.45
N PRO A 111 15.02 4.31 5.83
CA PRO A 111 14.99 4.17 4.38
C PRO A 111 14.69 5.50 3.68
N LYS A 112 15.15 5.64 2.44
CA LYS A 112 14.82 6.82 1.62
C LYS A 112 13.31 6.94 1.43
N THR A 113 12.81 8.17 1.51
CA THR A 113 11.40 8.52 1.34
C THR A 113 10.82 8.00 0.02
N GLU A 114 11.57 8.14 -1.08
CA GLU A 114 11.18 7.63 -2.40
C GLU A 114 10.95 6.12 -2.38
N THR A 115 11.82 5.35 -1.71
CA THR A 115 11.68 3.90 -1.58
C THR A 115 10.43 3.52 -0.79
N LEU A 116 10.11 4.28 0.25
CA LEU A 116 8.89 4.07 1.04
C LEU A 116 7.64 4.39 0.21
N MET A 117 7.64 5.46 -0.58
CA MET A 117 6.53 5.81 -1.48
C MET A 117 6.28 4.74 -2.54
N VAL A 118 7.35 4.23 -3.17
CA VAL A 118 7.24 3.10 -4.12
C VAL A 118 6.68 1.87 -3.42
N THR A 119 7.09 1.61 -2.18
CA THR A 119 6.56 0.49 -1.39
C THR A 119 5.05 0.64 -1.16
N ILE A 120 4.58 1.81 -0.73
CA ILE A 120 3.14 2.09 -0.54
C ILE A 120 2.36 1.81 -1.83
N ARG A 121 2.82 2.34 -2.96
CA ARG A 121 2.17 2.16 -4.26
C ARG A 121 2.07 0.68 -4.67
N ARG A 122 3.11 -0.11 -4.41
CA ARG A 122 3.13 -1.54 -4.74
C ARG A 122 2.21 -2.39 -3.86
N GLN A 123 1.94 -1.94 -2.64
CA GLN A 123 1.09 -2.69 -1.69
C GLN A 123 -0.39 -2.37 -1.86
N ARG A 124 -0.72 -1.19 -2.39
CA ARG A 124 -2.10 -0.90 -2.80
C ARG A 124 -2.46 -1.86 -3.91
N ILE A 125 -3.47 -2.69 -3.65
CA ILE A 125 -4.10 -3.49 -4.68
C ILE A 125 -4.72 -2.49 -5.64
N ASN A 126 -4.18 -2.41 -6.87
CA ASN A 126 -4.96 -1.84 -7.94
C ASN A 126 -6.11 -2.82 -8.17
N ASP A 127 -7.34 -2.37 -7.91
CA ASP A 127 -8.51 -3.13 -8.30
C ASP A 127 -8.32 -3.58 -9.76
N LYS A 128 -8.26 -4.90 -9.94
CA LYS A 128 -8.17 -5.44 -11.29
C LYS A 128 -9.49 -5.10 -11.96
N ILE A 129 -9.38 -4.52 -13.16
CA ILE A 129 -10.49 -4.41 -14.08
C ILE A 129 -11.09 -5.82 -14.23
N ASP A 130 -12.42 -5.91 -14.24
CA ASP A 130 -13.12 -7.19 -14.36
C ASP A 130 -12.73 -7.90 -15.68
N THR A 131 -13.00 -9.20 -15.79
CA THR A 131 -12.68 -9.99 -17.01
C THR A 131 -13.26 -9.39 -18.29
N ASP A 132 -14.34 -8.62 -18.15
CA ASP A 132 -15.03 -7.93 -19.25
C ASP A 132 -14.44 -6.55 -19.57
N GLY A 133 -13.34 -6.14 -18.94
CA GLY A 133 -12.76 -4.82 -19.13
C GLY A 133 -13.51 -3.70 -18.38
N ARG A 134 -14.47 -4.05 -17.52
CA ARG A 134 -15.33 -3.12 -16.77
C ARG A 134 -14.76 -2.78 -15.40
N LEU A 135 -15.06 -1.57 -14.91
CA LEU A 135 -14.77 -1.19 -13.53
C LEU A 135 -15.59 -2.05 -12.54
N PRO A 136 -14.98 -2.55 -11.44
CA PRO A 136 -15.69 -3.25 -10.37
C PRO A 136 -16.88 -2.47 -9.81
N ASP A 137 -17.96 -3.16 -9.44
CA ASP A 137 -19.23 -2.55 -9.01
C ASP A 137 -19.11 -1.53 -7.88
N HIS A 138 -18.21 -1.74 -6.92
CA HIS A 138 -17.98 -0.80 -5.82
C HIS A 138 -17.35 0.51 -6.30
N LEU A 139 -16.60 0.48 -7.40
CA LEU A 139 -16.05 1.67 -8.07
C LEU A 139 -17.04 2.31 -9.06
N ARG A 140 -18.20 1.69 -9.32
CA ARG A 140 -19.25 2.25 -10.21
C ARG A 140 -20.27 3.10 -9.46
N LYS A 141 -20.15 3.20 -8.14
CA LYS A 141 -21.06 3.94 -7.25
C LYS A 141 -20.34 5.04 -6.48
N THR A 142 -21.05 6.12 -6.20
CA THR A 142 -20.59 7.17 -5.30
C THR A 142 -20.56 6.67 -3.85
N ASP A 143 -19.96 7.45 -2.96
CA ASP A 143 -20.03 7.29 -1.50
C ASP A 143 -21.48 7.22 -0.97
N ARG A 144 -22.42 7.83 -1.69
CA ARG A 144 -23.87 7.79 -1.40
C ARG A 144 -24.61 6.61 -2.05
N GLY A 145 -23.89 5.71 -2.73
CA GLY A 145 -24.44 4.53 -3.40
C GLY A 145 -25.09 4.81 -4.75
N GLU A 146 -24.95 6.02 -5.30
CA GLU A 146 -25.52 6.38 -6.61
C GLU A 146 -24.60 5.90 -7.75
N HIS A 147 -25.17 5.28 -8.78
CA HIS A 147 -24.40 4.97 -9.99
C HIS A 147 -23.95 6.26 -10.68
N PHE A 148 -22.65 6.39 -10.98
CA PHE A 148 -22.08 7.57 -11.64
C PHE A 148 -21.42 7.28 -12.99
N ILE A 149 -21.55 6.06 -13.51
CA ILE A 149 -21.19 5.73 -14.89
C ILE A 149 -22.47 5.79 -15.72
N LEU A 150 -22.59 6.82 -16.54
CA LEU A 150 -23.76 7.04 -17.41
C LEU A 150 -23.66 6.21 -18.70
N LEU A 151 -22.46 6.18 -19.28
CA LEU A 151 -22.15 5.45 -20.49
C LEU A 151 -20.76 4.83 -20.35
N GLU A 152 -20.63 3.58 -20.77
CA GLU A 152 -19.36 2.86 -20.87
C GLU A 152 -19.39 2.13 -22.20
N ASP A 153 -18.70 2.70 -23.18
CA ASP A 153 -18.52 2.16 -24.53
C ASP A 153 -17.03 1.98 -24.82
N GLU A 154 -16.69 1.33 -25.94
CA GLU A 154 -15.30 1.02 -26.29
C GLU A 154 -14.40 2.25 -26.47
N GLU A 155 -14.98 3.38 -26.86
CA GLU A 155 -14.27 4.63 -27.16
C GLU A 155 -14.46 5.71 -26.09
N LEU A 156 -15.51 5.59 -25.28
CA LEU A 156 -15.97 6.67 -24.41
C LEU A 156 -16.57 6.13 -23.11
N ILE A 157 -16.10 6.70 -22.00
CA ILE A 157 -16.75 6.55 -20.69
C ILE A 157 -17.24 7.93 -20.24
N ILE A 158 -18.52 8.00 -19.90
CA ILE A 158 -19.15 9.20 -19.33
C ILE A 158 -19.42 8.96 -17.86
N PHE A 159 -18.79 9.77 -17.01
CA PHE A 159 -18.99 9.79 -15.58
C PHE A 159 -20.00 10.88 -15.22
N ALA A 160 -21.25 10.49 -14.99
CA ALA A 160 -22.31 11.34 -14.49
C ALA A 160 -23.30 10.53 -13.64
N SER A 161 -23.76 11.12 -12.55
CA SER A 161 -24.88 10.60 -11.77
C SER A 161 -26.20 11.24 -12.22
N LYS A 162 -27.35 10.63 -11.87
CA LYS A 162 -28.66 11.22 -12.20
C LYS A 162 -28.83 12.57 -11.53
N THR A 163 -28.37 12.68 -10.27
CA THR A 163 -28.35 13.95 -9.53
C THR A 163 -27.57 15.02 -10.28
N ASN A 164 -26.39 14.69 -10.80
CA ASN A 164 -25.58 15.64 -11.58
C ASN A 164 -26.29 16.07 -12.87
N LEU A 165 -26.97 15.15 -13.55
CA LEU A 165 -27.71 15.46 -14.78
C LEU A 165 -28.91 16.37 -14.52
N SER A 166 -29.71 16.10 -13.49
CA SER A 166 -30.82 16.97 -13.09
C SER A 166 -30.33 18.37 -12.72
N LEU A 167 -29.20 18.47 -12.01
CA LEU A 167 -28.58 19.76 -11.70
C LEU A 167 -28.11 20.48 -12.96
N LEU A 168 -27.58 19.79 -13.97
CA LEU A 168 -27.26 20.46 -15.24
C LEU A 168 -28.54 20.94 -15.95
N GLU A 169 -29.58 20.11 -16.00
CA GLU A 169 -30.85 20.45 -16.65
C GLU A 169 -31.51 21.71 -16.05
N GLU A 170 -31.50 21.83 -14.72
CA GLU A 170 -32.10 22.98 -14.02
C GLU A 170 -31.32 24.29 -14.21
N ASN A 171 -30.06 24.22 -14.60
CA ASN A 171 -29.18 25.38 -14.63
C ASN A 171 -28.96 25.92 -16.03
N LYS A 172 -29.12 27.24 -16.19
CA LYS A 172 -29.01 27.94 -17.49
C LYS A 172 -27.59 28.12 -18.00
N HIS A 173 -26.59 27.99 -17.14
CA HIS A 173 -25.19 28.26 -17.46
C HIS A 173 -24.33 27.10 -17.00
N TRP A 174 -23.51 26.59 -17.91
CA TRP A 174 -22.56 25.52 -17.65
C TRP A 174 -21.15 26.00 -17.98
N PHE A 175 -20.18 25.56 -17.20
CA PHE A 175 -18.76 25.81 -17.47
C PHE A 175 -18.12 24.49 -17.86
N THR A 176 -17.35 24.51 -18.94
CA THR A 176 -16.59 23.36 -19.39
C THR A 176 -15.10 23.67 -19.26
N ASP A 177 -14.36 22.79 -18.60
CA ASP A 177 -12.90 22.91 -18.48
C ASP A 177 -12.24 21.61 -18.93
N GLY A 178 -11.20 21.78 -19.75
CA GLY A 178 -10.35 20.70 -20.24
C GLY A 178 -9.24 20.47 -19.23
N ILE A 179 -9.52 19.63 -18.24
CA ILE A 179 -8.53 19.28 -17.22
C ILE A 179 -7.76 18.06 -17.75
N PHE A 180 -6.42 18.15 -17.76
CA PHE A 180 -5.43 17.14 -18.17
C PHE A 180 -4.97 17.18 -19.64
N LYS A 181 -3.91 17.99 -19.88
CA LYS A 181 -2.95 17.75 -20.96
C LYS A 181 -1.83 16.85 -20.46
N GLU A 182 -1.94 15.53 -20.63
CA GLU A 182 -0.81 14.59 -20.62
C GLU A 182 -0.82 13.77 -21.93
N PRO A 183 0.32 13.22 -22.39
CA PRO A 183 0.63 13.17 -23.82
C PRO A 183 -0.29 12.25 -24.62
N ALA A 184 -0.89 12.84 -25.67
CA ALA A 184 -1.46 12.26 -26.89
C ALA A 184 -2.60 11.23 -26.81
N GLU A 185 -2.93 10.62 -25.67
CA GLU A 185 -3.78 9.41 -25.69
C GLU A 185 -4.96 9.37 -24.72
N ARG A 186 -5.31 10.42 -23.96
CA ARG A 186 -6.60 10.45 -23.21
C ARG A 186 -7.10 11.88 -23.08
N ASN A 187 -8.26 12.18 -23.67
CA ASN A 187 -8.92 13.46 -23.45
C ASN A 187 -9.92 13.31 -22.32
N ILE A 188 -9.66 13.99 -21.20
CA ILE A 188 -10.61 14.11 -20.10
C ILE A 188 -11.24 15.50 -20.17
N TYR A 189 -12.57 15.55 -20.17
CA TYR A 189 -13.31 16.83 -20.09
C TYR A 189 -14.10 16.87 -18.80
N SER A 190 -14.23 18.04 -18.19
CA SER A 190 -15.10 18.23 -17.04
C SER A 190 -16.12 19.33 -17.31
N ILE A 191 -17.38 19.07 -16.96
CA ILE A 191 -18.43 20.09 -16.93
C ILE A 191 -18.73 20.36 -15.46
N THR A 192 -18.65 21.61 -15.07
CA THR A 192 -18.97 22.06 -13.71
C THR A 192 -20.01 23.16 -13.70
N ASN A 193 -20.71 23.24 -12.57
CA ASN A 193 -21.61 24.35 -12.29
C ASN A 193 -21.30 24.91 -10.89
N TYR A 194 -21.00 26.23 -10.84
CA TYR A 194 -20.70 27.06 -9.67
C TYR A 194 -20.29 26.31 -8.39
N GLY A 195 -19.25 25.46 -8.49
CA GLY A 195 -18.57 24.85 -7.34
C GLY A 195 -19.15 23.57 -6.74
N THR A 196 -20.17 22.92 -7.32
CA THR A 196 -20.83 21.79 -6.61
C THR A 196 -21.08 20.51 -7.41
N SER A 197 -20.97 20.51 -8.73
CA SER A 197 -21.27 19.30 -9.54
C SER A 197 -20.27 19.16 -10.66
N MET A 198 -19.69 17.97 -10.80
CA MET A 198 -18.72 17.64 -11.85
C MET A 198 -19.26 16.46 -12.66
N ILE A 199 -19.46 16.68 -13.96
CA ILE A 199 -19.55 15.58 -14.93
C ILE A 199 -18.19 15.47 -15.59
N ALA A 200 -17.62 14.27 -15.64
CA ALA A 200 -16.34 14.02 -16.30
C ALA A 200 -16.54 13.09 -17.50
N PHE A 201 -15.88 13.42 -18.60
CA PHE A 201 -15.78 12.60 -19.80
C PHE A 201 -14.37 12.06 -19.87
N ALA A 202 -14.18 10.78 -20.19
CA ALA A 202 -12.87 10.25 -20.53
C ALA A 202 -12.96 9.53 -21.87
N GLY A 203 -12.30 10.06 -22.89
CA GLY A 203 -12.08 9.36 -24.16
C GLY A 203 -10.90 8.40 -24.03
N ILE A 204 -11.11 7.13 -24.40
CA ILE A 204 -10.07 6.10 -24.44
C ILE A 204 -9.80 5.78 -25.92
N PRO A 205 -8.71 6.26 -26.53
CA PRO A 205 -8.31 5.80 -27.84
C PRO A 205 -7.73 4.39 -27.72
N ARG A 206 -8.30 3.44 -28.46
CA ARG A 206 -7.59 2.20 -28.80
C ARG A 206 -6.60 2.51 -29.91
N SER A 207 -5.33 2.13 -29.72
CA SER A 207 -4.36 2.11 -30.81
C SER A 207 -4.86 1.18 -31.91
N ASN A 208 -5.13 1.73 -33.11
CA ASN A 208 -5.35 0.95 -34.32
C ASN A 208 -4.05 0.23 -34.68
N ASN A 209 -3.91 -1.02 -34.25
CA ASN A 209 -3.07 -1.99 -34.96
C ASN A 209 -3.96 -2.76 -35.94
N SER A 210 -4.38 -2.09 -37.00
CA SER A 210 -4.74 -2.77 -38.25
C SER A 210 -3.42 -3.07 -38.97
N VAL A 211 -2.98 -4.32 -38.88
CA VAL A 211 -1.94 -4.87 -39.74
C VAL A 211 -2.56 -5.07 -41.12
N GLU A 212 -2.17 -4.23 -42.08
CA GLU A 212 -2.08 -4.62 -43.50
C GLU A 212 -0.65 -5.05 -43.80
#